data_AF-A0A1W9U7N4-F1
#
_entry.id   AF-A0A1W9U7N4-F1
#
_cell.length_a   1.000
_cell.length_b   1.000
_cell.length_c   1.000
_cell.angle_alpha   90.00
_cell.angle_beta   90.00
_cell.angle_gamma   90.00
#
_symmetry.space_group_name_H-M   'P 1'
#
loop_
_entity.id
_entity.type
_entity.pdbx_description
1 polymer ?
#
loop_
_entity_poly.entity_id
_entity_poly.type
_entity_poly.pdbx_seq_one_letter_code
_entity_poly.pdbx_strand_id
1 'polypeptide(L)'
;MRIGVLGGTFDPIHIGHLAAADEVRARLALERVLFIPAGLPPHKLHLQVTSTEHRLNMVRLAIADNPNFVLSRVDIDRFGPSYTMNTIE
;
A
#
# COMPACT_ATOMS: atom_id res chain seq x y z
N MET A 1 -15.12 -7.67 11.27
CA MET A 1 -13.95 -6.81 10.98
C MET A 1 -14.06 -6.31 9.55
N ARG A 2 -14.04 -4.99 9.31
CA ARG A 2 -14.10 -4.39 7.96
C ARG A 2 -12.77 -3.72 7.66
N ILE A 3 -12.07 -4.20 6.64
CA ILE A 3 -10.72 -3.74 6.29
C ILE A 3 -10.74 -3.21 4.86
N GLY A 4 -10.16 -2.03 4.67
CA GLY A 4 -9.85 -1.50 3.34
C GLY A 4 -8.46 -1.93 2.91
N VAL A 5 -8.27 -2.14 1.61
CA VAL A 5 -6.96 -2.43 1.02
C VAL A 5 -6.63 -1.35 0.01
N LEU A 6 -5.52 -0.64 0.22
CA LEU A 6 -4.96 0.32 -0.70
C LEU A 6 -3.62 -0.20 -1.20
N GLY A 7 -3.66 -0.89 -2.35
CA GLY A 7 -2.48 -1.31 -3.08
C GLY A 7 -1.92 -0.17 -3.92
N GLY A 8 -0.59 -0.07 -4.02
CA GLY A 8 0.04 0.96 -4.85
C GLY A 8 1.54 0.78 -4.99
N THR A 9 2.14 1.41 -6.01
CA THR A 9 3.60 1.48 -6.07
C THR A 9 4.14 2.37 -4.94
N PHE A 10 3.45 3.47 -4.61
CA PHE A 10 3.89 4.47 -3.62
C PHE A 10 5.32 4.97 -3.89
N ASP A 11 5.49 5.62 -5.03
CA ASP A 11 6.80 6.08 -5.52
C ASP A 11 6.79 7.59 -5.84
N PRO A 12 6.69 8.48 -4.82
CA PRO A 12 6.51 8.20 -3.39
C PRO A 12 5.03 8.13 -2.97
N ILE A 13 4.78 7.70 -1.72
CA ILE A 13 3.49 7.99 -1.06
C ILE A 13 3.33 9.50 -0.86
N HIS A 14 2.09 10.00 -0.86
CA HIS A 14 1.79 11.43 -0.78
C HIS A 14 0.39 11.67 -0.20
N ILE A 15 0.07 12.94 0.09
CA ILE A 15 -1.17 13.36 0.77
C ILE A 15 -2.43 12.83 0.08
N GLY A 16 -2.47 12.81 -1.26
CA GLY A 16 -3.61 12.24 -2.00
C GLY A 16 -3.94 10.78 -1.62
N HIS A 17 -2.93 9.93 -1.39
CA HIS A 17 -3.14 8.55 -0.95
C HIS A 17 -3.72 8.50 0.47
N LEU A 18 -3.20 9.33 1.37
CA LEU A 18 -3.61 9.37 2.77
C LEU A 18 -5.04 9.90 2.92
N ALA A 19 -5.37 10.98 2.22
CA ALA A 19 -6.70 11.57 2.22
C ALA A 19 -7.75 10.60 1.66
N ALA A 20 -7.44 9.92 0.55
CA ALA A 20 -8.34 8.94 -0.03
C ALA A 20 -8.57 7.74 0.90
N ALA A 21 -7.50 7.23 1.53
CA ALA A 21 -7.60 6.14 2.50
C ALA A 21 -8.47 6.50 3.70
N ASP A 22 -8.28 7.68 4.30
CA ASP A 22 -9.05 8.08 5.49
C ASP A 22 -10.51 8.37 5.13
N GLU A 23 -10.77 9.03 4.01
CA GLU A 23 -12.14 9.33 3.57
C GLU A 23 -12.93 8.04 3.33
N VAL A 24 -12.34 7.05 2.64
CA VAL A 24 -12.98 5.75 2.39
C VAL A 24 -13.17 4.99 3.70
N ARG A 25 -12.17 5.01 4.60
CA ARG A 25 -12.27 4.40 5.92
C ARG A 25 -13.46 4.97 6.70
N ALA A 26 -13.59 6.29 6.74
CA ALA A 26 -14.66 6.98 7.47
C ALA A 26 -16.03 6.68 6.84
N ARG A 27 -16.18 6.86 5.52
CA ARG A 27 -17.47 6.69 4.82
C ARG A 27 -18.01 5.26 4.86
N LEU A 28 -17.13 4.27 4.80
CA LEU A 28 -17.53 2.85 4.81
C LEU A 28 -17.45 2.24 6.21
N ALA A 29 -17.17 3.05 7.23
CA ALA A 29 -16.97 2.62 8.62
C ALA A 29 -16.01 1.42 8.72
N LEU A 30 -14.88 1.50 8.02
CA LEU A 30 -13.81 0.51 8.08
C LEU A 30 -13.06 0.65 9.41
N GLU A 31 -12.64 -0.47 9.96
CA GLU A 31 -11.80 -0.49 11.16
C GLU A 31 -10.40 0.01 10.82
N ARG A 32 -9.83 -0.48 9.71
CA ARG A 32 -8.46 -0.14 9.27
C ARG A 32 -8.34 -0.11 7.76
N VAL A 33 -7.28 0.55 7.28
CA VAL A 33 -6.83 0.49 5.88
C VAL A 33 -5.43 -0.11 5.85
N LEU A 34 -5.27 -1.19 5.08
CA LEU A 34 -3.98 -1.79 4.78
C LEU A 34 -3.36 -1.08 3.58
N PHE A 35 -2.18 -0.51 3.76
CA PHE A 35 -1.33 -0.03 2.67
C PHE A 35 -0.45 -1.19 2.23
N ILE A 36 -0.57 -1.60 0.96
CA ILE A 36 0.19 -2.70 0.37
C ILE A 36 1.11 -2.13 -0.72
N PRO A 37 2.38 -1.83 -0.41
CA PRO A 37 3.32 -1.42 -1.44
C PRO A 37 3.63 -2.60 -2.35
N ALA A 38 3.46 -2.43 -3.65
CA ALA A 38 3.80 -3.45 -4.63
C ALA A 38 5.31 -3.76 -4.57
N GLY A 39 5.68 -5.03 -4.41
CA GLY A 39 7.07 -5.47 -4.47
C GLY A 39 7.67 -5.23 -5.85
N LEU A 40 7.05 -5.80 -6.88
CA LEU A 40 7.37 -5.57 -8.29
C LEU A 40 6.07 -5.20 -9.03
N PRO A 41 5.83 -3.93 -9.39
CA PRO A 41 4.56 -3.53 -10.00
C PRO A 41 4.36 -4.19 -11.38
N PRO A 42 3.31 -4.99 -11.59
CA PRO A 42 3.18 -5.83 -12.79
C PRO A 42 3.05 -5.03 -14.09
N HIS A 43 2.55 -3.80 -14.02
CA HIS A 43 2.39 -2.91 -15.18
C HIS A 43 3.57 -1.95 -15.39
N LYS A 44 4.66 -2.08 -14.60
CA LYS A 44 5.84 -1.20 -14.67
C LYS A 44 7.15 -1.98 -14.81
N LEU A 45 7.10 -3.22 -15.30
CA LEU A 45 8.27 -4.10 -15.42
C LEU A 45 9.40 -3.52 -16.29
N HIS A 46 9.07 -2.57 -17.18
CA HIS A 46 10.04 -1.91 -18.06
C HIS A 46 10.37 -0.48 -17.63
N LEU A 47 9.89 -0.03 -16.47
CA LEU A 47 10.14 1.31 -15.94
C LEU A 47 11.11 1.24 -14.77
N GLN A 48 11.89 2.31 -14.60
CA GLN A 48 12.65 2.51 -13.37
C GLN A 48 11.68 2.87 -12.25
N VAL A 49 11.66 2.03 -11.21
CA VAL A 49 10.86 2.21 -9.99
C VAL A 49 11.83 2.29 -8.83
N THR A 50 11.61 3.21 -7.90
CA THR A 50 12.46 3.33 -6.71
C THR A 50 12.49 2.00 -5.94
N SER A 51 13.62 1.71 -5.30
CA SER A 51 13.81 0.46 -4.55
C SER A 51 12.65 0.19 -3.58
N THR A 52 12.26 -1.08 -3.49
CA THR A 52 11.17 -1.51 -2.63
C THR A 52 11.39 -1.11 -1.17
N GLU A 53 12.63 -1.15 -0.71
CA GLU A 53 13.01 -0.72 0.64
C GLU A 53 12.71 0.76 0.90
N HIS A 54 13.08 1.65 -0.04
CA HIS A 54 12.78 3.08 0.11
C HIS A 54 11.27 3.33 0.09
N ARG A 55 10.53 2.71 -0.83
CA ARG A 55 9.07 2.87 -0.90
C ARG A 55 8.37 2.35 0.36
N LEU A 56 8.77 1.18 0.85
CA LEU A 56 8.29 0.62 2.12
C LEU A 56 8.54 1.59 3.29
N ASN A 57 9.76 2.13 3.40
CA ASN A 57 10.12 3.06 4.46
C ASN A 57 9.35 4.38 4.38
N MET A 58 9.16 4.92 3.17
CA MET A 58 8.34 6.12 2.98
C MET A 58 6.89 5.89 3.39
N VAL A 59 6.29 4.75 3.03
CA VAL A 59 4.93 4.40 3.47
C VAL A 59 4.87 4.27 4.99
N ARG A 60 5.82 3.55 5.59
CA ARG A 60 5.91 3.38 7.06
C ARG A 60 5.93 4.72 7.78
N LEU A 61 6.72 5.68 7.30
CA LEU A 61 6.80 7.02 7.88
C LEU A 61 5.50 7.81 7.67
N ALA A 62 4.93 7.76 6.46
CA ALA A 62 3.74 8.54 6.11
C ALA A 62 2.47 8.14 6.87
N ILE A 63 2.40 6.89 7.35
CA ILE A 63 1.23 6.39 8.08
C ILE A 63 1.43 6.29 9.60
N ALA A 64 2.62 6.62 10.12
CA ALA A 64 3.01 6.34 11.50
C ALA A 64 2.08 6.99 12.55
N ASP A 65 1.53 8.17 12.24
CA ASP A 65 0.70 8.93 13.17
C ASP A 65 -0.80 8.60 13.07
N ASN A 66 -1.21 7.69 12.18
CA ASN A 66 -2.61 7.26 12.06
C ASN A 66 -2.77 5.79 12.49
N PRO A 67 -3.33 5.52 13.69
CA PRO A 67 -3.46 4.16 14.21
C PRO A 67 -4.43 3.28 13.39
N ASN A 68 -5.25 3.88 12.51
CA ASN A 68 -6.16 3.16 11.64
C ASN A 68 -5.50 2.73 10.31
N PHE A 69 -4.27 3.18 10.05
CA PHE A 69 -3.50 2.81 8.88
C PHE A 69 -2.45 1.76 9.26
N VAL A 70 -2.37 0.70 8.46
CA VAL A 70 -1.47 -0.41 8.74
C VAL A 70 -0.69 -0.75 7.47
N LEU A 71 0.61 -0.91 7.63
CA LEU A 71 1.48 -1.36 6.55
C LEU A 71 1.42 -2.88 6.43
N SER A 72 1.20 -3.40 5.23
CA SER A 72 1.32 -4.82 4.92
C SER A 72 2.43 -5.05 3.92
N ARG A 73 3.23 -6.10 4.17
CA ARG A 73 4.38 -6.49 3.35
C ARG A 73 4.10 -7.67 2.42
N VAL A 74 2.85 -8.14 2.35
CA VAL A 74 2.46 -9.35 1.61
C VAL A 74 3.00 -9.40 0.17
N ASP A 75 3.03 -8.26 -0.52
CA ASP A 75 3.54 -8.16 -1.90
C ASP A 75 5.06 -7.99 -1.99
N ILE A 76 5.71 -7.54 -0.91
CA ILE A 76 7.15 -7.33 -0.83
C ILE A 76 7.86 -8.62 -0.50
N ASP A 77 7.27 -9.41 0.39
CA ASP A 77 7.86 -10.67 0.85
C ASP A 77 7.61 -11.82 -0.15
N ARG A 78 6.81 -11.58 -1.20
CA ARG A 78 6.56 -12.50 -2.31
C ARG A 78 7.48 -12.24 -3.50
N PHE A 79 7.97 -13.32 -4.11
CA PHE A 79 8.76 -13.25 -5.34
C PHE A 79 7.90 -12.99 -6.59
N GLY A 80 8.42 -12.22 -7.53
CA GLY A 80 7.79 -11.94 -8.83
C GLY A 80 6.81 -10.78 -8.82
N PRO A 81 6.09 -10.54 -9.94
CA PRO A 81 5.17 -9.41 -10.08
C PRO A 81 4.01 -9.47 -9.08
N SER A 82 3.70 -8.32 -8.48
CA SER A 82 2.64 -8.16 -7.48
C SER A 82 1.27 -8.02 -8.15
N TYR A 83 0.69 -9.14 -8.56
CA TYR A 83 -0.69 -9.20 -9.04
C TYR A 83 -1.66 -9.24 -7.87
N THR A 84 -2.68 -8.37 -7.90
CA THR A 84 -3.69 -8.25 -6.84
C THR A 84 -4.44 -9.55 -6.56
N MET A 85 -4.63 -10.40 -7.57
CA MET A 85 -5.26 -11.73 -7.39
C MET A 85 -4.49 -12.54 -6.34
N ASN A 86 -3.17 -12.63 -6.50
CA ASN A 86 -2.31 -13.37 -5.58
C ASN A 86 -2.25 -12.72 -4.19
N THR A 87 -2.51 -11.41 -4.10
CA THR A 87 -2.48 -10.64 -2.84
C THR A 87 -3.70 -10.91 -1.95
N ILE A 88 -4.83 -11.33 -2.55
CA ILE A 88 -6.13 -11.45 -1.88
C ILE A 88 -6.56 -12.92 -1.70
N GLU A 89 -5.90 -13.86 -2.39
CA GLU A 89 -6.02 -15.30 -2.13
C GLU A 89 -5.67 -15.67 -0.68
#